data_AF-A0A7Y3AID0-F1
#
_entry.id   AF-A0A7Y3AID0-F1
#
_cell.length_a   1.000
_cell.length_b   1.000
_cell.length_c   1.000
_cell.angle_alpha   90.00
_cell.angle_beta   90.00
_cell.angle_gamma   90.00
#
_symmetry.space_group_name_H-M   'P 1'
#
loop_
_entity.id
_entity.type
_entity.pdbx_description
1 polymer ?
#
loop_
_entity_poly.entity_id
_entity_poly.type
_entity_poly.pdbx_seq_one_letter_code
_entity_poly.pdbx_strand_id
1 'polypeptide(L)'
;MQNANLHTIKAKQQFGRFSGGSHRPLMAMVEVTNRCNMTCPLCFTSANNVAEEVSLDEVKTRLENLLAVAGTIPVQISGGEPTLHQDLPAIIDYSRQLGFTNIE
;
A
#
# COMPACT_ATOMS: atom_id res chain seq x y z
N MET A 1 -37.62 -3.18 -7.62
CA MET A 1 -36.61 -3.98 -8.34
C MET A 1 -35.78 -3.04 -9.20
N GLN A 2 -34.69 -2.49 -8.66
CA GLN A 2 -33.67 -1.77 -9.43
C GLN A 2 -32.32 -2.10 -8.81
N ASN A 3 -31.55 -2.93 -9.54
CA ASN A 3 -30.15 -3.24 -9.26
C ASN A 3 -29.32 -1.97 -9.47
N ALA A 4 -28.79 -1.40 -8.39
CA ALA A 4 -27.75 -0.41 -8.47
C ALA A 4 -26.39 -1.13 -8.45
N ASN A 5 -25.70 -1.07 -9.59
CA ASN A 5 -24.34 -1.57 -9.79
C ASN A 5 -23.39 -1.02 -8.72
N LEU A 6 -22.89 -1.91 -7.87
CA LEU A 6 -21.95 -1.65 -6.79
C LEU A 6 -20.50 -1.68 -7.32
N HIS A 7 -20.17 -0.87 -8.33
CA HIS A 7 -18.86 -0.92 -9.00
C HIS A 7 -18.03 0.38 -8.95
N THR A 8 -18.36 1.37 -8.10
CA THR A 8 -17.57 2.62 -8.10
C THR A 8 -17.29 3.21 -6.71
N ILE A 9 -17.26 2.38 -5.68
CA ILE A 9 -16.91 2.81 -4.32
C ILE A 9 -15.79 1.91 -3.80
N LYS A 10 -14.52 2.34 -3.92
CA LYS A 10 -13.43 2.04 -2.96
C LYS A 10 -12.03 2.63 -3.24
N ALA A 11 -11.78 3.36 -4.33
CA ALA A 11 -10.45 3.99 -4.52
C ALA A 11 -10.16 5.15 -3.54
N LYS A 12 -11.20 5.87 -3.07
CA LYS A 12 -11.06 7.07 -2.23
C LYS A 12 -10.93 6.83 -0.73
N GLN A 13 -11.02 5.59 -0.26
CA GLN A 13 -10.98 5.28 1.18
C GLN A 13 -9.60 4.79 1.66
N GLN A 14 -8.71 4.39 0.75
CA GLN A 14 -7.41 3.81 1.11
C GLN A 14 -6.27 4.84 1.13
N PHE A 15 -6.42 5.91 0.35
CA PHE A 15 -5.66 7.14 0.51
C PHE A 15 -6.57 8.11 1.24
N GLY A 16 -6.13 8.67 2.38
CA GLY A 16 -6.92 9.65 3.14
C GLY A 16 -7.50 10.75 2.22
N ARG A 17 -8.56 11.45 2.64
CA ARG A 17 -9.20 12.52 1.84
C ARG A 17 -8.20 13.64 1.51
N PHE A 18 -7.40 13.47 0.47
CA PHE A 18 -6.55 14.51 -0.10
C PHE A 18 -7.42 15.37 -1.03
N SER A 19 -8.25 16.21 -0.43
CA SER A 19 -8.93 17.29 -1.14
C SER A 19 -7.91 18.38 -1.45
N GLY A 20 -7.82 18.77 -2.73
CA GLY A 20 -6.88 19.79 -3.23
C GLY A 20 -6.74 20.98 -2.28
N GLY A 21 -5.58 21.08 -1.65
CA GLY A 21 -5.17 22.07 -0.68
C GLY A 21 -3.65 21.97 -0.45
N SER A 22 -3.04 22.97 0.18
CA SER A 22 -1.58 23.15 0.29
C SER A 22 -0.80 22.10 1.10
N HIS A 23 -1.45 21.05 1.58
CA HIS A 23 -0.86 20.06 2.49
C HIS A 23 -0.63 18.74 1.76
N ARG A 24 0.61 18.52 1.33
CA ARG A 24 1.07 17.24 0.78
C ARG A 24 1.54 16.32 1.91
N PRO A 25 1.26 15.00 1.84
CA PRO A 25 1.80 14.05 2.79
C PRO A 25 3.33 14.04 2.73
N LEU A 26 3.97 13.93 3.90
CA LEU A 26 5.43 13.88 4.02
C LEU A 26 6.01 12.50 3.73
N MET A 27 5.20 11.44 3.88
CA MET A 27 5.56 10.04 3.67
C MET A 27 4.28 9.23 3.43
N ALA A 28 4.41 8.10 2.75
CA ALA A 28 3.37 7.07 2.67
C ALA A 28 3.89 5.72 3.14
N MET A 29 3.00 4.91 3.69
CA MET A 29 3.27 3.52 4.05
C MET A 29 2.46 2.59 3.15
N VAL A 30 3.12 1.61 2.55
CA VAL A 30 2.51 0.63 1.64
C VAL A 30 2.64 -0.75 2.26
N GLU A 31 1.52 -1.28 2.73
CA GLU A 31 1.47 -2.66 3.25
C GLU A 31 1.52 -3.65 2.09
N VAL A 32 2.55 -4.50 2.05
CA VAL A 32 2.79 -5.45 0.96
C VAL A 32 2.44 -6.89 1.31
N THR A 33 2.26 -7.22 2.59
CA THR A 33 1.87 -8.56 3.01
C THR A 33 1.10 -8.50 4.32
N ASN A 34 0.16 -9.43 4.53
CA ASN A 34 -0.46 -9.64 5.85
C ASN A 34 0.30 -10.69 6.68
N ARG A 35 1.24 -11.45 6.07
CA ARG A 35 1.99 -12.50 6.78
C ARG A 35 3.01 -11.90 7.73
N CYS A 36 3.13 -12.48 8.91
CA CYS A 36 4.18 -12.16 9.87
C CYS A 36 4.68 -13.45 10.54
N ASN A 37 6.00 -13.58 10.71
CA ASN A 37 6.63 -14.71 11.40
C ASN A 37 6.66 -14.52 12.93
N MET A 38 6.08 -13.44 13.44
CA MET A 38 5.90 -13.16 14.86
C MET A 38 4.42 -12.99 15.21
N THR A 39 4.06 -13.37 16.42
CA THR A 39 2.72 -13.12 17.00
C THR A 39 2.85 -12.09 18.11
N CYS A 40 2.68 -10.81 17.76
CA CYS A 40 2.82 -9.70 18.69
C CYS A 40 1.47 -9.34 19.34
N PRO A 41 1.35 -9.27 20.68
CA PRO A 41 0.10 -8.90 21.35
C PRO A 41 -0.31 -7.44 21.13
N LEU A 42 0.57 -6.61 20.56
CA LEU A 42 0.36 -5.18 20.28
C LEU A 42 0.39 -4.87 18.78
N CYS A 43 0.13 -5.86 17.92
CA CYS A 43 0.25 -5.71 16.47
C CYS A 43 -0.70 -4.65 15.91
N PHE A 44 -0.15 -3.59 15.33
CA PHE A 44 -0.94 -2.49 14.75
C PHE A 44 -1.63 -2.88 13.43
N THR A 45 -0.96 -3.65 12.58
CA THR A 45 -1.48 -4.09 11.27
C THR A 45 -2.42 -5.31 11.38
N SER A 46 -2.56 -5.90 12.58
CA SER A 46 -3.34 -7.13 12.79
C SER A 46 -2.91 -8.26 11.82
N ALA A 47 -1.60 -8.51 11.76
CA ALA A 47 -1.00 -9.49 10.86
C ALA A 47 -1.53 -10.91 11.09
N ASN A 48 -1.51 -11.73 10.03
CA ASN A 48 -2.03 -13.09 9.96
C ASN A 48 -3.56 -13.23 10.16
N ASN A 49 -4.33 -12.13 10.16
CA ASN A 49 -5.80 -12.16 10.25
C ASN A 49 -6.49 -12.24 8.88
N VAL A 50 -5.76 -12.06 7.78
CA VAL A 50 -6.26 -12.20 6.41
C VAL A 50 -5.52 -13.33 5.71
N ALA A 51 -6.26 -14.27 5.11
CA ALA A 51 -5.69 -15.45 4.47
C ALA A 51 -5.06 -15.16 3.09
N GLU A 52 -5.45 -14.06 2.45
CA GLU A 52 -5.01 -13.72 1.09
C GLU A 52 -3.72 -12.88 1.10
N GLU A 53 -2.76 -13.30 0.28
CA GLU A 53 -1.54 -12.54 0.03
C GLU A 53 -1.82 -11.38 -0.93
N VAL A 54 -1.22 -10.22 -0.67
CA VAL A 54 -1.28 -9.09 -1.61
C VAL A 54 -0.44 -9.46 -2.82
N SER A 55 -1.03 -9.48 -4.02
CA SER A 55 -0.28 -9.80 -5.24
C SER A 55 0.68 -8.66 -5.61
N LEU A 56 1.77 -9.00 -6.33
CA LEU A 56 2.70 -8.00 -6.87
C LEU A 56 1.97 -6.93 -7.69
N ASP A 57 1.00 -7.32 -8.52
CA ASP A 57 0.25 -6.38 -9.37
C ASP A 57 -0.64 -5.44 -8.55
N GLU A 58 -1.18 -5.92 -7.43
CA GLU A 58 -1.90 -5.07 -6.50
C GLU A 58 -0.97 -4.06 -5.82
N VAL A 59 0.23 -4.48 -5.41
CA VAL A 59 1.25 -3.55 -4.86
C VAL A 59 1.64 -2.50 -5.89
N LYS A 60 1.87 -2.88 -7.16
CA LYS A 60 2.15 -1.93 -8.26
C LYS A 60 1.02 -0.92 -8.41
N THR A 61 -0.22 -1.39 -8.44
CA THR A 61 -1.42 -0.53 -8.52
C THR A 61 -1.47 0.46 -7.35
N ARG A 62 -1.12 0.04 -6.12
CA ARG A 62 -1.05 0.93 -4.96
C ARG A 62 0.03 2.01 -5.12
N LEU A 63 1.21 1.66 -5.63
CA LEU A 63 2.31 2.60 -5.88
C LEU A 63 1.99 3.61 -6.99
N GLU A 64 1.38 3.17 -8.08
CA GLU A 64 0.93 4.05 -9.17
C GLU A 64 -0.14 5.05 -8.68
N ASN A 65 -1.10 4.57 -7.88
CA ASN A 65 -2.11 5.44 -7.26
C ASN A 65 -1.47 6.44 -6.28
N LEU A 66 -0.51 6.00 -5.48
CA LEU A 66 0.25 6.88 -4.59
C LEU A 66 0.97 7.99 -5.39
N LEU A 67 1.66 7.62 -6.47
CA LEU A 67 2.35 8.55 -7.34
C LEU A 67 1.38 9.58 -7.95
N ALA A 68 0.21 9.14 -8.41
CA ALA A 68 -0.81 10.03 -8.98
C ALA A 68 -1.38 11.04 -7.97
N VAL A 69 -1.47 10.66 -6.69
CA VAL A 69 -2.07 11.49 -5.64
C VAL A 69 -1.06 12.39 -4.95
N ALA A 70 0.12 11.86 -4.62
CA ALA A 70 1.10 12.53 -3.77
C ALA A 70 2.40 12.92 -4.50
N GLY A 71 2.64 12.38 -5.69
CA GLY A 71 3.93 12.47 -6.36
C GLY A 71 4.99 11.59 -5.69
N THR A 72 6.26 11.88 -5.95
CA THR A 72 7.40 11.18 -5.35
C THR A 72 7.65 11.69 -3.94
N ILE A 73 7.23 10.92 -2.95
CA ILE A 73 7.48 11.14 -1.52
C ILE A 73 8.20 9.91 -0.94
N PRO A 74 8.82 10.00 0.25
CA PRO A 74 9.30 8.82 0.96
C PRO A 74 8.22 7.74 1.09
N VAL A 75 8.59 6.50 0.78
CA VAL A 75 7.71 5.33 0.85
C VAL A 75 8.29 4.33 1.85
N GLN A 76 7.49 3.97 2.84
CA GLN A 76 7.80 2.89 3.75
C GLN A 76 7.08 1.61 3.30
N ILE A 77 7.85 0.56 3.01
CA ILE A 77 7.33 -0.78 2.72
C ILE A 77 7.04 -1.47 4.05
N SER A 78 5.77 -1.82 4.26
CA SER A 78 5.26 -2.29 5.55
C SER A 78 4.29 -3.47 5.36
N GLY A 79 3.48 -3.75 6.37
CA GLY A 79 2.56 -4.89 6.44
C GLY A 79 2.86 -5.69 7.70
N GLY A 80 2.71 -7.02 7.61
CA GLY A 80 3.14 -7.94 8.66
C GLY A 80 4.66 -7.92 8.84
N GLU A 81 5.36 -8.84 8.19
CA GLU A 81 6.81 -8.82 8.07
C GLU A 81 7.16 -8.73 6.57
N PRO A 82 7.54 -7.53 6.05
CA PRO A 82 7.73 -7.31 4.62
C PRO A 82 8.72 -8.29 3.98
N THR A 83 9.73 -8.74 4.73
CA THR A 83 10.74 -9.69 4.23
C THR A 83 10.17 -11.07 3.89
N LEU A 84 8.95 -11.38 4.32
CA LEU A 84 8.25 -12.61 3.94
C LEU A 84 7.55 -12.52 2.57
N HIS A 85 7.43 -11.34 1.96
CA HIS A 85 6.85 -11.21 0.63
C HIS A 85 7.87 -11.65 -0.42
N GLN A 86 7.55 -12.72 -1.17
CA GLN A 86 8.48 -13.32 -2.15
C GLN A 86 8.96 -12.32 -3.22
N ASP A 87 8.09 -11.38 -3.62
CA ASP A 87 8.39 -10.38 -4.63
C ASP A 87 8.91 -9.06 -4.05
N LEU A 88 9.32 -9.02 -2.77
CA LEU A 88 9.86 -7.80 -2.15
C LEU A 88 10.96 -7.12 -3.00
N PRO A 89 11.95 -7.84 -3.57
CA PRO A 89 12.93 -7.21 -4.46
C PRO A 89 12.30 -6.54 -5.68
N ALA A 90 11.31 -7.19 -6.32
CA ALA A 90 10.62 -6.65 -7.48
C ALA A 90 9.76 -5.43 -7.13
N ILE A 91 9.16 -5.41 -5.93
CA ILE A 91 8.42 -4.24 -5.40
C ILE A 91 9.35 -3.04 -5.25
N ILE A 92 10.54 -3.25 -4.66
CA ILE A 92 11.53 -2.18 -4.47
C ILE A 92 12.02 -1.67 -5.82
N ASP A 93 12.37 -2.56 -6.75
CA ASP A 93 12.85 -2.17 -8.08
C ASP A 93 11.79 -1.41 -8.88
N TYR A 94 10.55 -1.86 -8.83
CA TYR A 94 9.44 -1.17 -9.47
C TYR A 94 9.17 0.20 -8.83
N SER A 95 9.26 0.32 -7.51
CA SER A 95 9.16 1.61 -6.81
C SER A 95 10.23 2.60 -7.29
N ARG A 96 11.47 2.13 -7.49
CA ARG A 96 12.55 2.95 -8.07
C ARG A 96 12.26 3.34 -9.51
N GLN A 97 11.72 2.44 -10.33
CA GLN A 97 11.33 2.73 -11.72
C GLN A 97 10.25 3.82 -11.82
N LEU A 98 9.33 3.87 -10.86
CA LEU A 98 8.33 4.94 -10.75
C LEU A 98 8.90 6.30 -10.30
N GLY A 99 10.15 6.34 -9.84
CA GLY A 99 10.83 7.56 -9.40
C GLY A 99 10.83 7.81 -7.89
N PHE A 100 10.40 6.84 -7.07
CA PHE A 100 10.59 6.95 -5.63
C PHE A 100 12.07 6.78 -5.27
N THR A 101 12.66 7.80 -4.64
CA THR A 101 14.09 7.84 -4.31
C THR A 101 14.40 7.41 -2.87
N ASN A 102 13.45 7.61 -1.95
CA ASN A 102 13.55 7.24 -0.55
C ASN A 102 12.56 6.10 -0.28
N ILE A 103 13.08 4.87 -0.23
CA ILE A 103 12.30 3.65 0.02
C ILE A 103 12.89 3.01 1.28
N GLU A 104 12.06 2.84 2.31
CA GLU A 104 12.42 2.33 3.64
C GLU A 104 11.68 1.04 3.98
#